data_AF-A0A099PH37-F1
#
_entry.id   AF-A0A099PH37-F1
#
_cell.length_a   1.000
_cell.length_b   1.000
_cell.length_c   1.000
_cell.angle_alpha   90.00
_cell.angle_beta   90.00
_cell.angle_gamma   90.00
#
_symmetry.space_group_name_H-M   'P 1'
#
loop_
_entity.id
_entity.type
_entity.pdbx_description
1 polymer ?
#
loop_
_entity_poly.entity_id
_entity_poly.type
_entity_poly.pdbx_seq_one_letter_code
_entity_poly.pdbx_strand_id
1 'polypeptide(L)'
;MVEELHAQGIDETCVDQTALDQVLEAGQAERICVARGIEPEPGLNSRFEVLVEDCKKLLEGYSEEDQVDFHQVQDFIVVEKGAVLMRRLPPTSGVPGLSVLGEMLPTEQGYVLEFNAAAEGAIIDPDNPDQLIAAVKGHPILIENGVCVDPTLWIDTINLESGSIDFDGSVEVKGDVTSGFSLKATGDIIICGMVEKATVIAGRNLTIVGGVAGEDLGRDQHNELILKARLSAGGNIRAKYTNLAYLRAGGDIVIREFVLQSDLSAKGGFI
;
A
#
# COMPACT_ATOMS: atom_id res chain seq x y z
N MET A 1 -29.43 52.59 -12.05
CA MET A 1 -28.91 51.94 -10.83
C MET A 1 -27.75 50.99 -11.09
N VAL A 2 -27.86 49.93 -11.91
CA VAL A 2 -26.67 49.12 -12.29
C VAL A 2 -25.62 50.00 -13.00
N GLU A 3 -26.06 50.88 -13.91
CA GLU A 3 -25.19 51.90 -14.53
C GLU A 3 -24.58 52.90 -13.54
N GLU A 4 -25.24 53.17 -12.40
CA GLU A 4 -24.71 54.06 -11.36
C GLU A 4 -23.69 53.34 -10.48
N LEU A 5 -23.90 52.05 -10.18
CA LEU A 5 -22.90 51.21 -9.50
C LEU A 5 -21.66 51.05 -10.38
N HIS A 6 -21.85 50.85 -11.68
CA HIS A 6 -20.76 50.81 -12.65
C HIS A 6 -20.07 52.17 -12.79
N ALA A 7 -20.82 53.29 -12.75
CA ALA A 7 -20.23 54.64 -12.73
C ALA A 7 -19.45 54.95 -11.43
N GLN A 8 -19.73 54.24 -10.34
CA GLN A 8 -18.94 54.26 -9.10
C GLN A 8 -17.78 53.26 -9.12
N GLY A 9 -17.57 52.54 -10.23
CA GLY A 9 -16.48 51.60 -10.43
C GLY A 9 -16.74 50.19 -9.88
N ILE A 10 -17.98 49.82 -9.57
CA ILE A 10 -18.32 48.45 -9.14
C ILE A 10 -18.43 47.55 -10.37
N ASP A 11 -17.73 46.42 -10.34
CA ASP A 11 -17.73 45.45 -11.43
C ASP A 11 -19.09 44.73 -11.54
N GLU A 12 -19.63 44.63 -12.76
CA GLU A 12 -20.94 44.03 -13.03
C GLU A 12 -21.02 42.56 -12.61
N THR A 13 -19.90 41.82 -12.63
CA THR A 13 -19.85 40.41 -12.23
C THR A 13 -19.97 40.21 -10.72
N CYS A 14 -19.73 41.27 -9.93
CA CYS A 14 -19.85 41.26 -8.48
C CYS A 14 -21.24 41.68 -7.99
N VAL A 15 -22.14 42.15 -8.87
CA VAL A 15 -23.47 42.66 -8.49
C VAL A 15 -24.49 41.53 -8.42
N ASP A 16 -25.14 41.40 -7.27
CA ASP A 16 -26.30 40.52 -7.13
C ASP A 16 -27.55 41.26 -7.63
N GLN A 17 -27.93 40.99 -8.88
CA GLN A 17 -29.09 41.63 -9.51
C GLN A 17 -30.41 41.33 -8.77
N THR A 18 -30.52 40.15 -8.15
CA THR A 18 -31.74 39.76 -7.45
C THR A 18 -31.87 40.53 -6.13
N ALA A 19 -30.77 40.69 -5.41
CA ALA A 19 -30.73 41.53 -4.21
C ALA A 19 -30.95 43.02 -4.52
N LEU A 20 -30.45 43.50 -5.67
CA LEU A 20 -30.64 44.88 -6.11
C LEU A 20 -32.10 45.18 -6.45
N ASP A 21 -32.78 44.28 -7.17
CA ASP A 21 -34.20 44.41 -7.51
C ASP A 21 -35.09 44.38 -6.25
N GLN A 22 -34.76 43.54 -5.27
CA GLN A 22 -35.47 43.49 -3.98
C GLN A 22 -35.35 44.79 -3.18
N VAL A 23 -34.17 45.42 -3.17
CA VAL A 23 -33.97 46.74 -2.52
C VAL A 23 -34.77 47.83 -3.21
N LEU A 24 -34.82 47.79 -4.55
CA LEU A 24 -35.59 48.72 -5.37
C LEU A 24 -37.10 48.60 -5.13
N GLU A 25 -37.62 47.37 -5.04
CA GLU A 25 -39.05 47.12 -4.78
C GLU A 25 -39.46 47.45 -3.34
N ALA A 26 -38.61 47.15 -2.36
CA ALA A 26 -38.91 47.38 -0.95
C ALA A 26 -38.95 48.87 -0.58
N GLY A 27 -38.27 49.74 -1.34
CA GLY A 27 -38.25 51.20 -1.10
C GLY A 27 -37.64 51.61 0.25
N GLN A 28 -36.95 50.68 0.92
CA GLN A 28 -36.31 50.86 2.22
C GLN A 28 -34.84 50.45 2.14
N ALA A 29 -33.95 51.30 2.66
CA ALA A 29 -32.52 51.01 2.71
C ALA A 29 -32.20 50.10 3.92
N GLU A 30 -32.54 48.82 3.81
CA GLU A 30 -31.99 47.81 4.71
C GLU A 30 -30.51 47.53 4.37
N ARG A 31 -29.73 47.01 5.33
CA ARG A 31 -28.30 46.65 5.12
C ARG A 31 -28.16 45.38 4.26
N ILE A 32 -28.60 45.45 3.02
CA ILE A 32 -28.57 44.36 2.04
C ILE A 32 -27.28 44.45 1.22
N CYS A 33 -26.57 43.33 1.10
CA CYS A 33 -25.36 43.21 0.29
C CYS A 33 -25.77 43.10 -1.18
N VAL A 34 -25.60 44.17 -1.95
CA VAL A 34 -25.96 44.23 -3.38
C VAL A 34 -24.79 43.95 -4.32
N ALA A 35 -23.56 43.95 -3.79
CA ALA A 35 -22.37 43.53 -4.51
C ALA A 35 -21.37 42.85 -3.56
N ARG A 36 -20.74 41.76 -4.03
CA ARG A 36 -19.73 41.01 -3.30
C ARG A 36 -18.59 40.61 -4.23
N GLY A 37 -17.36 40.79 -3.76
CA GLY A 37 -16.18 40.31 -4.48
C GLY A 37 -16.15 38.78 -4.54
N ILE A 38 -15.44 38.26 -5.53
CA ILE A 38 -15.14 36.84 -5.68
C ILE A 38 -13.85 36.57 -4.91
N GLU A 39 -13.88 35.68 -3.92
CA GLU A 39 -12.68 35.34 -3.16
C GLU A 39 -11.69 34.55 -4.02
N PRO A 40 -10.37 34.80 -3.90
CA PRO A 40 -9.37 34.00 -4.58
C PRO A 40 -9.33 32.58 -4.02
N GLU A 41 -9.16 31.59 -4.89
CA GLU A 41 -8.97 30.20 -4.50
C GLU A 41 -7.49 29.81 -4.66
N PRO A 42 -6.80 29.33 -3.61
CA PRO A 42 -5.42 28.90 -3.72
C PRO A 42 -5.29 27.61 -4.55
N GLY A 43 -4.19 27.49 -5.26
CA GLY A 43 -3.85 26.27 -5.99
C GLY A 43 -3.60 25.09 -5.05
N LEU A 44 -3.88 23.88 -5.51
CA LEU A 44 -3.61 22.64 -4.78
C LEU A 44 -2.18 22.18 -5.06
N ASN A 45 -1.50 21.69 -4.01
CA ASN A 45 -0.18 21.07 -4.15
C ASN A 45 -0.24 19.87 -5.09
N SER A 46 0.92 19.50 -5.64
CA SER A 46 1.05 18.25 -6.38
C SER A 46 0.63 17.08 -5.50
N ARG A 47 0.04 16.05 -6.08
CA ARG A 47 -0.36 14.84 -5.38
C ARG A 47 0.27 13.62 -6.02
N PHE A 48 0.40 12.54 -5.26
CA PHE A 48 0.95 11.30 -5.76
C PHE A 48 -0.16 10.31 -6.13
N GLU A 49 -0.02 9.67 -7.28
CA GLU A 49 -0.83 8.55 -7.72
C GLU A 49 0.02 7.29 -7.70
N VAL A 50 -0.35 6.32 -6.88
CA VAL A 50 0.26 4.98 -6.88
C VAL A 50 -0.18 4.24 -8.13
N LEU A 51 0.75 3.63 -8.87
CA LEU A 51 0.45 2.92 -10.12
C LEU A 51 0.54 1.39 -9.99
N VAL A 52 0.97 0.90 -8.83
CA VAL A 52 0.97 -0.52 -8.51
C VAL A 52 -0.44 -0.94 -8.08
N GLU A 53 -1.12 -1.77 -8.89
CA GLU A 53 -2.56 -2.04 -8.83
C GLU A 53 -3.07 -2.50 -7.45
N ASP A 54 -2.40 -3.41 -6.73
CA ASP A 54 -2.88 -3.82 -5.40
C ASP A 54 -2.37 -2.97 -4.24
N CYS A 55 -1.38 -2.09 -4.44
CA CYS A 55 -1.06 -1.06 -3.44
C CYS A 55 -2.21 -0.04 -3.30
N LYS A 56 -3.02 0.17 -4.35
CA LYS A 56 -4.25 0.97 -4.27
C LYS A 56 -5.30 0.34 -3.34
N LYS A 57 -5.45 -0.99 -3.35
CA LYS A 57 -6.42 -1.69 -2.49
C LYS A 57 -6.12 -1.55 -0.99
N LEU A 58 -4.84 -1.41 -0.62
CA LEU A 58 -4.42 -1.15 0.76
C LEU A 58 -4.78 0.27 1.26
N LEU A 59 -4.89 1.25 0.35
CA LEU A 59 -5.27 2.63 0.67
C LEU A 59 -6.78 2.82 0.83
N GLU A 60 -7.60 1.99 0.18
CA GLU A 60 -9.05 2.17 0.14
C GLU A 60 -9.81 1.65 1.36
N GLY A 61 -9.13 1.00 2.32
CA GLY A 61 -9.72 0.60 3.60
C GLY A 61 -10.78 -0.49 3.45
N TYR A 62 -10.51 -1.66 3.97
CA TYR A 62 -11.48 -2.75 4.03
C TYR A 62 -12.75 -2.30 4.77
N SER A 63 -13.91 -2.36 4.10
CA SER A 63 -15.21 -2.26 4.77
C SER A 63 -15.45 -3.53 5.60
N GLU A 64 -16.06 -3.37 6.78
CA GLU A 64 -16.18 -4.42 7.81
C GLU A 64 -17.13 -5.58 7.45
N GLU A 65 -17.70 -5.65 6.25
CA GLU A 65 -18.76 -6.62 5.92
C GLU A 65 -18.43 -7.62 4.80
N ASP A 66 -17.28 -7.51 4.14
CA ASP A 66 -16.94 -8.46 3.08
C ASP A 66 -16.31 -9.73 3.66
N GLN A 67 -17.09 -10.81 3.60
CA GLN A 67 -16.63 -12.19 3.70
C GLN A 67 -15.31 -12.33 2.94
N VAL A 68 -14.23 -12.53 3.69
CA VAL A 68 -12.86 -12.62 3.19
C VAL A 68 -12.79 -13.78 2.19
N ASP A 69 -12.94 -13.46 0.91
CA ASP A 69 -12.83 -14.42 -0.17
C ASP A 69 -11.34 -14.69 -0.37
N PHE A 70 -10.88 -15.83 0.14
CA PHE A 70 -9.46 -16.23 0.22
C PHE A 70 -8.78 -16.43 -1.15
N HIS A 71 -9.36 -15.96 -2.26
CA HIS A 71 -8.61 -15.71 -3.50
C HIS A 71 -7.79 -14.41 -3.43
N GLN A 72 -8.15 -13.44 -2.58
CA GLN A 72 -7.52 -12.11 -2.53
C GLN A 72 -6.23 -12.03 -1.66
N VAL A 73 -5.79 -13.14 -1.08
CA VAL A 73 -4.52 -13.24 -0.32
C VAL A 73 -3.32 -13.56 -1.23
N GLN A 74 -3.60 -13.74 -2.53
CA GLN A 74 -2.62 -13.60 -3.60
C GLN A 74 -2.80 -12.13 -4.04
N ASP A 75 -1.86 -11.23 -3.81
CA ASP A 75 -0.75 -11.09 -4.74
C ASP A 75 0.47 -10.49 -4.03
N PHE A 76 1.52 -11.29 -3.94
CA PHE A 76 2.85 -10.74 -3.76
C PHE A 76 3.27 -10.15 -5.09
N ILE A 77 3.02 -8.85 -5.22
CA ILE A 77 3.42 -8.13 -6.42
C ILE A 77 4.94 -8.05 -6.41
N VAL A 78 5.55 -8.54 -7.48
CA VAL A 78 6.96 -8.28 -7.77
C VAL A 78 7.01 -7.32 -8.94
N VAL A 79 7.67 -6.19 -8.71
CA VAL A 79 7.97 -5.22 -9.75
C VAL A 79 9.33 -5.56 -10.36
N GLU A 80 9.41 -5.48 -11.69
CA GLU A 80 10.69 -5.55 -12.38
C GLU A 80 11.44 -4.22 -12.22
N LYS A 81 12.77 -4.27 -12.29
CA LYS A 81 13.59 -3.06 -12.37
C LYS A 81 13.13 -2.19 -13.54
N GLY A 82 12.88 -0.91 -13.29
CA GLY A 82 12.38 0.07 -14.25
C GLY A 82 10.85 0.16 -14.32
N ALA A 83 10.10 -0.68 -13.59
CA ALA A 83 8.65 -0.54 -13.51
C ALA A 83 8.26 0.77 -12.81
N VAL A 84 7.22 1.43 -13.31
CA VAL A 84 6.69 2.67 -12.72
C VAL A 84 5.86 2.34 -11.49
N LEU A 85 6.26 2.87 -10.34
CA LEU A 85 5.64 2.60 -9.05
C LEU A 85 4.61 3.66 -8.69
N MET A 86 4.97 4.92 -8.92
CA MET A 86 4.19 6.08 -8.50
C MET A 86 4.41 7.23 -9.48
N ARG A 87 3.39 8.06 -9.67
CA ARG A 87 3.44 9.27 -10.48
C ARG A 87 3.07 10.49 -9.64
N ARG A 88 3.80 11.59 -9.82
CA ARG A 88 3.44 12.90 -9.30
C ARG A 88 2.53 13.60 -10.30
N LEU A 89 1.35 14.01 -9.83
CA LEU A 89 0.43 14.87 -10.57
C LEU A 89 0.78 16.33 -10.27
N PRO A 90 0.86 17.20 -11.28
CA PRO A 90 1.32 18.58 -11.10
C PRO A 90 0.40 19.39 -10.17
N PRO A 91 0.93 20.42 -9.50
CA PRO A 91 0.10 21.33 -8.72
C PRO A 91 -0.86 22.11 -9.63
N THR A 92 -1.97 22.58 -9.07
CA THR A 92 -2.89 23.46 -9.81
C THR A 92 -2.53 24.92 -9.58
N SER A 93 -2.79 25.75 -10.59
CA SER A 93 -2.83 27.20 -10.40
C SER A 93 -4.01 27.56 -9.52
N GLY A 94 -3.85 28.54 -8.63
CA GLY A 94 -5.00 29.13 -7.96
C GLY A 94 -5.86 29.92 -8.95
N VAL A 95 -7.12 30.12 -8.60
CA VAL A 95 -8.05 30.97 -9.34
C VAL A 95 -8.03 32.37 -8.71
N PRO A 96 -7.58 33.42 -9.42
CA PRO A 96 -7.61 34.78 -8.91
C PRO A 96 -9.04 35.19 -8.57
N GLY A 97 -9.20 35.89 -7.46
CA GLY A 97 -10.47 36.49 -7.07
C GLY A 97 -10.69 37.82 -7.78
N LEU A 98 -11.82 38.46 -7.49
CA LEU A 98 -12.19 39.76 -8.01
C LEU A 98 -12.74 40.62 -6.89
N SER A 99 -12.16 41.78 -6.64
CA SER A 99 -12.74 42.75 -5.71
C SER A 99 -14.04 43.33 -6.29
N VAL A 100 -14.87 43.93 -5.44
CA VAL A 100 -16.08 44.63 -5.89
C VAL A 100 -15.79 45.77 -6.87
N LEU A 101 -14.53 46.26 -6.93
CA LEU A 101 -14.10 47.34 -7.82
C LEU A 101 -13.49 46.84 -9.15
N GLY A 102 -13.56 45.52 -9.42
CA GLY A 102 -12.99 44.91 -10.62
C GLY A 102 -11.48 44.70 -10.57
N GLU A 103 -10.83 44.99 -9.45
CA GLU A 103 -9.40 44.68 -9.25
C GLU A 103 -9.22 43.17 -9.00
N MET A 104 -8.29 42.53 -9.72
CA MET A 104 -7.98 41.13 -9.49
C MET A 104 -7.29 40.91 -8.14
N LEU A 105 -7.79 39.94 -7.38
CA LEU A 105 -7.19 39.50 -6.12
C LEU A 105 -6.20 38.37 -6.42
N PRO A 106 -4.88 38.55 -6.17
CA PRO A 106 -3.89 37.53 -6.45
C PRO A 106 -4.09 36.31 -5.54
N THR A 107 -3.63 35.16 -6.01
CA THR A 107 -3.68 33.89 -5.29
C THR A 107 -2.36 33.14 -5.47
N GLU A 108 -2.08 32.21 -4.56
CA GLU A 108 -0.87 31.39 -4.61
C GLU A 108 -1.09 30.15 -5.49
N GLN A 109 -0.02 29.73 -6.18
CA GLN A 109 0.03 28.44 -6.87
C GLN A 109 0.39 27.34 -5.87
N GLY A 110 -0.14 26.14 -6.07
CA GLY A 110 0.25 24.98 -5.26
C GLY A 110 1.73 24.61 -5.41
N TYR A 111 2.29 23.99 -4.38
CA TYR A 111 3.69 23.57 -4.34
C TYR A 111 3.89 22.18 -4.96
N VAL A 112 5.08 21.94 -5.53
CA VAL A 112 5.52 20.61 -5.94
C VAL A 112 6.09 19.90 -4.71
N LEU A 113 5.51 18.75 -4.38
CA LEU A 113 5.96 17.84 -3.33
C LEU A 113 7.05 16.92 -3.89
N GLU A 114 8.05 16.62 -3.07
CA GLU A 114 9.12 15.71 -3.43
C GLU A 114 8.80 14.27 -3.05
N PHE A 115 9.34 13.33 -3.83
CA PHE A 115 9.32 11.92 -3.45
C PHE A 115 10.12 11.70 -2.17
N ASN A 116 9.68 10.74 -1.36
CA ASN A 116 10.34 10.44 -0.10
C ASN A 116 11.76 9.89 -0.33
N ALA A 117 12.76 10.56 0.25
CA ALA A 117 14.16 10.16 0.14
C ALA A 117 14.47 8.81 0.80
N ALA A 118 13.59 8.31 1.68
CA ALA A 118 13.70 7.00 2.32
C ALA A 118 13.10 5.85 1.46
N ALA A 119 12.68 6.13 0.23
CA ALA A 119 12.15 5.13 -0.72
C ALA A 119 13.26 4.19 -1.25
N GLU A 120 13.82 3.36 -0.36
CA GLU A 120 14.88 2.42 -0.71
C GLU A 120 14.43 1.44 -1.80
N GLY A 121 15.32 1.11 -2.74
CA GLY A 121 14.99 0.23 -3.87
C GLY A 121 14.17 0.90 -4.99
N ALA A 122 13.80 2.18 -4.84
CA ALA A 122 13.21 3.00 -5.89
C ALA A 122 14.08 4.23 -6.22
N ILE A 123 13.92 4.77 -7.43
CA ILE A 123 14.58 6.00 -7.88
C ILE A 123 13.62 6.85 -8.69
N ILE A 124 13.87 8.16 -8.73
CA ILE A 124 13.19 9.05 -9.68
C ILE A 124 13.64 8.65 -11.08
N ASP A 125 12.69 8.54 -12.00
CA ASP A 125 12.97 8.19 -13.40
C ASP A 125 13.89 9.26 -14.03
N PRO A 126 15.08 8.87 -14.54
CA PRO A 126 15.99 9.80 -15.21
C PRO A 126 15.37 10.52 -16.43
N ASP A 127 14.40 9.89 -17.09
CA ASP A 127 13.72 10.42 -18.27
C ASP A 127 12.45 11.20 -17.91
N ASN A 128 11.90 11.01 -16.70
CA ASN A 128 10.69 11.68 -16.23
C ASN A 128 10.72 12.00 -14.73
N PRO A 129 10.99 13.27 -14.33
CA PRO A 129 11.11 13.64 -12.91
C PRO A 129 9.81 13.50 -12.11
N ASP A 130 8.67 13.30 -12.77
CA ASP A 130 7.37 13.08 -12.13
C ASP A 130 7.02 11.59 -11.96
N GLN A 131 7.98 10.69 -12.20
CA GLN A 131 7.81 9.26 -11.99
C GLN A 131 8.83 8.71 -11.00
N LEU A 132 8.35 7.83 -10.13
CA LEU A 132 9.17 6.99 -9.28
C LEU A 132 9.15 5.58 -9.86
N ILE A 133 10.33 5.04 -10.17
CA ILE A 133 10.52 3.73 -10.78
C ILE A 133 11.30 2.79 -9.86
N ALA A 134 11.12 1.48 -10.05
CA ALA A 134 11.87 0.48 -9.31
C ALA A 134 13.35 0.46 -9.72
N ALA A 135 14.26 0.63 -8.76
CA ALA A 135 15.71 0.56 -8.98
C ALA A 135 16.21 -0.90 -8.96
N VAL A 136 15.52 -1.74 -8.21
CA VAL A 136 15.74 -3.19 -8.10
C VAL A 136 14.45 -3.92 -8.40
N LYS A 137 14.59 -5.21 -8.73
CA LYS A 137 13.45 -6.11 -8.80
C LYS A 137 13.05 -6.52 -7.40
N GLY A 138 11.77 -6.44 -7.07
CA GLY A 138 11.35 -6.76 -5.72
C GLY A 138 9.91 -6.46 -5.37
N HIS A 139 9.59 -6.52 -4.09
CA HIS A 139 8.26 -6.28 -3.57
C HIS A 139 8.05 -4.79 -3.25
N PRO A 140 7.07 -4.10 -3.85
CA PRO A 140 6.81 -2.71 -3.59
C PRO A 140 6.10 -2.52 -2.24
N ILE A 141 6.61 -1.62 -1.40
CA ILE A 141 6.03 -1.26 -0.11
C ILE A 141 5.69 0.22 -0.14
N LEU A 142 4.41 0.54 0.05
CA LEU A 142 3.95 1.92 0.07
C LEU A 142 4.42 2.62 1.36
N ILE A 143 5.00 3.81 1.21
CA ILE A 143 5.36 4.71 2.31
C ILE A 143 4.77 6.10 2.04
N GLU A 144 4.86 6.99 3.03
CA GLU A 144 4.43 8.38 2.83
C GLU A 144 5.21 9.02 1.67
N ASN A 145 4.50 9.55 0.67
CA ASN A 145 5.07 10.21 -0.52
C ASN A 145 6.11 9.36 -1.30
N GLY A 146 6.04 8.02 -1.24
CA GLY A 146 6.98 7.16 -1.96
C GLY A 146 6.61 5.69 -1.94
N VAL A 147 7.41 4.88 -2.64
CA VAL A 147 7.29 3.42 -2.67
C VAL A 147 8.70 2.83 -2.53
N CYS A 148 8.95 2.03 -1.49
CA CYS A 148 10.17 1.24 -1.38
C CYS A 148 10.05 -0.03 -2.20
N VAL A 149 11.17 -0.64 -2.61
CA VAL A 149 11.20 -1.96 -3.25
C VAL A 149 12.17 -2.86 -2.50
N ASP A 150 11.63 -3.83 -1.78
CA ASP A 150 12.42 -4.85 -1.08
C ASP A 150 12.93 -5.89 -2.10
N PRO A 151 14.24 -6.15 -2.18
CA PRO A 151 14.78 -7.16 -3.07
C PRO A 151 14.08 -8.51 -2.89
N THR A 152 13.69 -9.12 -4.00
CA THR A 152 13.06 -10.45 -3.98
C THR A 152 13.94 -11.45 -4.72
N LEU A 153 14.28 -12.54 -4.04
CA LEU A 153 14.98 -13.67 -4.63
C LEU A 153 13.98 -14.70 -5.15
N TRP A 154 14.19 -15.14 -6.39
CA TRP A 154 13.35 -16.16 -7.03
C TRP A 154 14.11 -17.45 -7.21
N ILE A 155 13.48 -18.55 -6.77
CA ILE A 155 14.07 -19.89 -6.79
C ILE A 155 13.01 -20.87 -7.27
N ASP A 156 13.40 -21.80 -8.13
CA ASP A 156 12.43 -22.80 -8.60
C ASP A 156 12.11 -23.84 -7.53
N THR A 157 13.11 -24.44 -6.89
CA THR A 157 12.93 -25.45 -5.84
C THR A 157 14.15 -25.45 -4.93
N ILE A 158 13.94 -25.64 -3.63
CA ILE A 158 15.03 -25.74 -2.67
C ILE A 158 15.41 -27.21 -2.50
N ASN A 159 16.56 -27.60 -3.04
CA ASN A 159 17.04 -28.97 -3.11
C ASN A 159 18.57 -29.04 -2.98
N LEU A 160 19.15 -30.20 -3.33
CA LEU A 160 20.60 -30.41 -3.28
C LEU A 160 21.39 -29.46 -4.20
N GLU A 161 20.79 -29.02 -5.31
CA GLU A 161 21.42 -28.12 -6.28
C GLU A 161 21.42 -26.67 -5.78
N SER A 162 20.30 -26.20 -5.22
CA SER A 162 20.20 -24.84 -4.67
C SER A 162 20.89 -24.70 -3.31
N GLY A 163 20.88 -25.76 -2.50
CA GLY A 163 21.24 -25.72 -1.09
C GLY A 163 20.26 -24.92 -0.22
N SER A 164 20.62 -24.76 1.05
CA SER A 164 19.89 -23.90 1.99
C SER A 164 20.12 -22.42 1.66
N ILE A 165 19.09 -21.59 1.84
CA ILE A 165 19.10 -20.16 1.52
C ILE A 165 18.95 -19.32 2.79
N ASP A 166 19.76 -18.27 2.87
CA ASP A 166 19.67 -17.19 3.86
C ASP A 166 19.77 -15.87 3.10
N PHE A 167 18.66 -15.14 2.99
CA PHE A 167 18.54 -13.96 2.13
C PHE A 167 18.03 -12.74 2.90
N ASP A 168 18.68 -11.60 2.69
CA ASP A 168 18.22 -10.32 3.23
C ASP A 168 17.26 -9.65 2.23
N GLY A 169 15.97 -9.87 2.44
CA GLY A 169 14.88 -9.51 1.54
C GLY A 169 13.76 -10.55 1.54
N SER A 170 12.91 -10.54 0.53
CA SER A 170 11.84 -11.52 0.37
C SER A 170 12.27 -12.68 -0.55
N VAL A 171 11.68 -13.86 -0.36
CA VAL A 171 11.99 -15.04 -1.20
C VAL A 171 10.71 -15.67 -1.73
N GLU A 172 10.68 -15.93 -3.03
CA GLU A 172 9.64 -16.70 -3.69
C GLU A 172 10.21 -18.01 -4.23
N VAL A 173 9.59 -19.12 -3.82
CA VAL A 173 9.91 -20.48 -4.27
C VAL A 173 8.73 -20.98 -5.11
N LYS A 174 8.96 -21.23 -6.40
CA LYS A 174 7.88 -21.70 -7.31
C LYS A 174 7.44 -23.14 -7.05
N GLY A 175 8.35 -23.96 -6.55
CA GLY A 175 8.16 -25.36 -6.26
C GLY A 175 8.31 -25.64 -4.77
N ASP A 176 8.96 -26.76 -4.47
CA ASP A 176 8.98 -27.31 -3.12
C ASP A 176 10.24 -26.90 -2.33
N VAL A 177 10.13 -26.95 -1.01
CA VAL A 177 11.29 -26.95 -0.10
C VAL A 177 11.50 -28.38 0.37
N THR A 178 12.52 -29.02 -0.18
CA THR A 178 12.76 -30.46 0.02
C THR A 178 13.39 -30.77 1.38
N SER A 179 13.28 -32.04 1.75
CA SER A 179 13.72 -32.58 3.03
C SER A 179 15.16 -32.24 3.40
N GLY A 180 15.35 -31.68 4.60
CA GLY A 180 16.68 -31.43 5.17
C GLY A 180 17.30 -30.08 4.81
N PHE A 181 16.64 -29.25 4.01
CA PHE A 181 17.10 -27.90 3.70
C PHE A 181 16.44 -26.85 4.61
N SER A 182 17.02 -25.65 4.61
CA SER A 182 16.48 -24.49 5.32
C SER A 182 16.37 -23.28 4.41
N LEU A 183 15.29 -22.53 4.57
CA LEU A 183 15.05 -21.25 3.93
C LEU A 183 14.86 -20.18 5.00
N LYS A 184 15.68 -19.14 4.99
CA LYS A 184 15.56 -17.97 5.86
C LYS A 184 15.52 -16.70 5.04
N ALA A 185 14.63 -15.80 5.42
CA ALA A 185 14.51 -14.49 4.80
C ALA A 185 14.15 -13.44 5.85
N THR A 186 14.71 -12.23 5.74
CA THR A 186 14.34 -11.10 6.62
C THR A 186 12.97 -10.50 6.27
N GLY A 187 12.54 -10.65 5.00
CA GLY A 187 11.23 -10.23 4.50
C GLY A 187 10.17 -11.32 4.52
N ASP A 188 9.32 -11.33 3.50
CA ASP A 188 8.28 -12.34 3.32
C ASP A 188 8.81 -13.57 2.58
N ILE A 189 8.24 -14.74 2.86
CA ILE A 189 8.53 -15.99 2.14
C ILE A 189 7.26 -16.53 1.53
N ILE A 190 7.35 -16.91 0.25
CA ILE A 190 6.26 -17.55 -0.49
C ILE A 190 6.75 -18.85 -1.09
N ILE A 191 5.98 -19.90 -0.86
CA ILE A 191 6.27 -21.24 -1.37
C ILE A 191 5.02 -21.71 -2.10
N CYS A 192 5.09 -21.78 -3.43
CA CYS A 192 3.99 -22.21 -4.27
C CYS A 192 3.78 -23.73 -4.21
N GLY A 193 4.82 -24.49 -3.84
CA GLY A 193 4.77 -25.93 -3.61
C GLY A 193 4.57 -26.32 -2.14
N MET A 194 5.15 -27.45 -1.76
CA MET A 194 5.10 -28.04 -0.43
C MET A 194 6.38 -27.80 0.37
N VAL A 195 6.24 -27.80 1.69
CA VAL A 195 7.38 -27.82 2.61
C VAL A 195 7.51 -29.21 3.20
N GLU A 196 8.56 -29.92 2.83
CA GLU A 196 8.80 -31.29 3.29
C GLU A 196 9.97 -31.33 4.27
N LYS A 197 9.72 -31.70 5.53
CA LYS A 197 10.76 -31.98 6.53
C LYS A 197 11.90 -30.94 6.56
N ALA A 198 11.54 -29.67 6.43
CA ALA A 198 12.45 -28.55 6.24
C ALA A 198 12.21 -27.44 7.28
N THR A 199 13.15 -26.51 7.37
CA THR A 199 13.04 -25.34 8.26
C THR A 199 12.84 -24.07 7.44
N VAL A 200 11.76 -23.34 7.69
CA VAL A 200 11.44 -22.09 7.00
C VAL A 200 11.26 -20.98 8.02
N ILE A 201 12.00 -19.87 7.88
CA ILE A 201 11.97 -18.74 8.82
C ILE A 201 11.80 -17.45 8.01
N ALA A 202 10.62 -16.83 8.10
CA ALA A 202 10.33 -15.52 7.53
C ALA A 202 10.41 -14.45 8.63
N GLY A 203 11.07 -13.33 8.34
CA GLY A 203 11.08 -12.17 9.26
C GLY A 203 9.72 -11.48 9.29
N ARG A 204 8.95 -11.52 8.20
CA ARG A 204 7.58 -11.02 8.10
C ARG A 204 6.59 -12.18 7.93
N ASN A 205 5.88 -12.28 6.81
CA ASN A 205 4.84 -13.28 6.59
C ASN A 205 5.38 -14.52 5.85
N LEU A 206 4.79 -15.67 6.12
CA LEU A 206 5.06 -16.93 5.43
C LEU A 206 3.78 -17.45 4.77
N THR A 207 3.78 -17.54 3.45
CA THR A 207 2.66 -18.09 2.68
C THR A 207 3.08 -19.35 1.95
N ILE A 208 2.35 -20.44 2.19
CA ILE A 208 2.56 -21.73 1.54
C ILE A 208 1.27 -22.08 0.81
N VAL A 209 1.30 -22.05 -0.51
CA VAL A 209 0.14 -22.36 -1.36
C VAL A 209 -0.18 -23.86 -1.28
N GLY A 210 0.85 -24.69 -1.21
CA GLY A 210 0.72 -26.11 -0.91
C GLY A 210 0.56 -26.39 0.58
N GLY A 211 1.04 -27.54 1.01
CA GLY A 211 0.95 -28.01 2.39
C GLY A 211 2.30 -28.19 3.05
N VAL A 212 2.25 -28.39 4.36
CA VAL A 212 3.42 -28.73 5.17
C VAL A 212 3.36 -30.21 5.52
N ALA A 213 4.42 -30.94 5.18
CA ALA A 213 4.57 -32.36 5.46
C ALA A 213 5.86 -32.60 6.26
N GLY A 214 5.72 -32.82 7.55
CA GLY A 214 6.83 -33.17 8.42
C GLY A 214 7.01 -34.67 8.61
N GLU A 215 7.81 -35.00 9.62
CA GLU A 215 8.11 -36.36 10.04
C GLU A 215 8.22 -36.37 11.57
N ASP A 216 7.59 -37.37 12.19
CA ASP A 216 7.73 -37.67 13.60
C ASP A 216 9.04 -38.43 13.82
N LEU A 217 9.97 -37.81 14.55
CA LEU A 217 11.24 -38.41 14.93
C LEU A 217 11.20 -39.04 16.34
N GLY A 218 10.01 -39.15 16.93
CA GLY A 218 9.79 -39.68 18.26
C GLY A 218 9.64 -38.58 19.31
N ARG A 219 10.02 -38.89 20.56
CA ARG A 219 9.89 -37.97 21.69
C ARG A 219 11.23 -37.67 22.32
N ASP A 220 11.38 -36.46 22.84
CA ASP A 220 12.56 -36.05 23.59
C ASP A 220 12.54 -36.59 25.03
N GLN A 221 13.59 -36.26 25.80
CA GLN A 221 13.74 -36.66 27.21
C GLN A 221 12.66 -36.09 28.15
N HIS A 222 11.89 -35.10 27.70
CA HIS A 222 10.76 -34.51 28.40
C HIS A 222 9.40 -34.99 27.85
N ASN A 223 9.43 -36.02 26.98
CA ASN A 223 8.27 -36.61 26.33
C ASN A 223 7.54 -35.67 25.34
N GLU A 224 8.20 -34.61 24.89
CA GLU A 224 7.73 -33.71 23.83
C GLU A 224 7.99 -34.34 22.46
N LEU A 225 7.08 -34.15 21.49
CA LEU A 225 7.30 -34.64 20.13
C LEU A 225 8.55 -33.99 19.51
N ILE A 226 9.22 -34.68 18.60
CA ILE A 226 10.31 -34.12 17.80
C ILE A 226 9.88 -34.15 16.33
N LEU A 227 9.40 -33.01 15.86
CA LEU A 227 8.99 -32.83 14.47
C LEU A 227 10.11 -32.19 13.65
N LYS A 228 10.33 -32.71 12.44
CA LYS A 228 11.40 -32.23 11.53
C LYS A 228 11.04 -30.95 10.79
N ALA A 229 9.75 -30.72 10.51
CA ALA A 229 9.28 -29.50 9.85
C ALA A 229 9.11 -28.38 10.88
N ARG A 230 9.81 -27.26 10.68
CA ARG A 230 9.76 -26.09 11.57
C ARG A 230 9.56 -24.82 10.77
N LEU A 231 8.45 -24.15 10.99
CA LEU A 231 8.05 -22.94 10.29
C LEU A 231 7.91 -21.81 11.30
N SER A 232 8.51 -20.66 11.00
CA SER A 232 8.38 -19.46 11.83
C SER A 232 8.19 -18.22 10.96
N ALA A 233 7.33 -17.32 11.41
CA ALA A 233 7.10 -16.02 10.79
C ALA A 233 7.01 -14.94 11.87
N GLY A 234 7.62 -13.78 11.66
CA GLY A 234 7.43 -12.62 12.55
C GLY A 234 6.03 -12.02 12.44
N GLY A 235 5.37 -12.17 11.28
CA GLY A 235 3.98 -11.85 11.02
C GLY A 235 3.12 -13.12 10.94
N ASN A 236 2.34 -13.25 9.87
CA ASN A 236 1.34 -14.32 9.71
C ASN A 236 1.90 -15.57 9.02
N ILE A 237 1.38 -16.75 9.34
CA ILE A 237 1.61 -17.99 8.58
C ILE A 237 0.32 -18.42 7.90
N ARG A 238 0.39 -18.72 6.60
CA ARG A 238 -0.74 -19.28 5.83
C ARG A 238 -0.31 -20.55 5.13
N ALA A 239 -1.08 -21.63 5.27
CA ALA A 239 -0.84 -22.87 4.55
C ALA A 239 -2.16 -23.56 4.16
N LYS A 240 -2.14 -24.41 3.12
CA LYS A 240 -3.32 -25.20 2.73
C LYS A 240 -3.67 -26.24 3.79
N TYR A 241 -2.68 -27.00 4.23
CA TYR A 241 -2.79 -27.96 5.32
C TYR A 241 -1.43 -28.10 6.02
N THR A 242 -1.44 -28.66 7.21
CA THR A 242 -0.19 -29.01 7.92
C THR A 242 -0.29 -30.39 8.53
N ASN A 243 0.79 -31.16 8.43
CA ASN A 243 0.94 -32.47 9.04
C ASN A 243 2.33 -32.60 9.69
N LEU A 244 2.37 -33.03 10.96
CA LEU A 244 3.60 -33.29 11.70
C LEU A 244 4.60 -32.12 11.68
N ALA A 245 4.14 -30.89 11.91
CA ALA A 245 5.00 -29.70 11.90
C ALA A 245 4.83 -28.78 13.11
N TYR A 246 5.87 -27.97 13.37
CA TYR A 246 5.80 -26.82 14.26
C TYR A 246 5.59 -25.54 13.46
N LEU A 247 4.55 -24.78 13.76
CA LEU A 247 4.30 -23.46 13.18
C LEU A 247 4.28 -22.40 14.29
N ARG A 248 5.12 -21.36 14.16
CA ARG A 248 5.17 -20.23 15.09
C ARG A 248 5.01 -18.89 14.39
N ALA A 249 3.90 -18.20 14.62
CA ALA A 249 3.61 -16.89 14.05
C ALA A 249 3.62 -15.79 15.11
N GLY A 250 4.22 -14.64 14.79
CA GLY A 250 4.07 -13.42 15.59
C GLY A 250 2.72 -12.71 15.37
N GLY A 251 2.01 -13.04 14.29
CA GLY A 251 0.62 -12.68 14.03
C GLY A 251 -0.29 -13.90 14.05
N ASP A 252 -1.09 -14.08 13.00
CA ASP A 252 -2.10 -15.13 12.85
C ASP A 252 -1.55 -16.38 12.16
N ILE A 253 -2.13 -17.54 12.46
CA ILE A 253 -1.95 -18.79 11.70
C ILE A 253 -3.26 -19.14 11.01
N VAL A 254 -3.25 -19.24 9.68
CA VAL A 254 -4.42 -19.58 8.86
C VAL A 254 -4.17 -20.90 8.13
N ILE A 255 -4.98 -21.92 8.39
CA ILE A 255 -4.89 -23.24 7.76
C ILE A 255 -6.22 -23.58 7.08
N ARG A 256 -6.21 -23.74 5.74
CA ARG A 256 -7.47 -23.85 4.98
C ARG A 256 -8.21 -25.17 5.14
N GLU A 257 -7.50 -26.30 5.12
CA GLU A 257 -8.12 -27.62 5.05
C GLU A 257 -8.08 -28.36 6.38
N PHE A 258 -6.89 -28.73 6.85
CA PHE A 258 -6.76 -29.48 8.10
C PHE A 258 -5.39 -29.33 8.74
N VAL A 259 -5.37 -29.58 10.05
CA VAL A 259 -4.19 -29.64 10.91
C VAL A 259 -4.11 -31.05 11.48
N LEU A 260 -3.03 -31.77 11.18
CA LEU A 260 -2.79 -33.14 11.67
C LEU A 260 -1.52 -33.18 12.52
N GLN A 261 -1.65 -33.64 13.77
CA GLN A 261 -0.53 -33.91 14.68
C GLN A 261 0.57 -32.83 14.64
N SER A 262 0.16 -31.57 14.56
CA SER A 262 1.02 -30.39 14.44
C SER A 262 0.85 -29.51 15.67
N ASP A 263 1.89 -28.77 16.00
CA ASP A 263 1.91 -27.82 17.10
C ASP A 263 1.94 -26.40 16.53
N LEU A 264 0.90 -25.64 16.83
CA LEU A 264 0.69 -24.29 16.31
C LEU A 264 0.74 -23.29 17.46
N SER A 265 1.54 -22.24 17.30
CA SER A 265 1.63 -21.14 18.25
C SER A 265 1.56 -19.81 17.52
N ALA A 266 0.53 -19.03 17.81
CA ALA A 266 0.29 -17.70 17.26
C ALA A 266 0.21 -16.71 18.43
N LYS A 267 0.72 -15.48 18.24
CA LYS A 267 0.43 -14.37 19.18
C LYS A 267 -0.89 -13.67 18.84
N GLY A 268 -1.34 -13.76 17.58
CA GLY A 268 -2.66 -13.34 17.12
C GLY A 268 -3.70 -14.45 17.28
N GLY A 269 -4.43 -14.72 16.20
CA GLY A 269 -5.48 -15.73 16.11
C GLY A 269 -5.11 -16.98 15.32
N PHE A 270 -6.00 -17.98 15.42
CA PHE A 270 -6.01 -19.18 14.56
C PHE A 270 -7.29 -19.16 13.73
N ILE A 271 -7.18 -19.40 12.43
CA ILE A 271 -8.29 -19.42 11.48
C ILE A 271 -8.26 -20.71 10.67
#